data_AF-A0A3C1FK74-F1
#
_entry.id   AF-A0A3C1FK74-F1
#
_cell.length_a   1.000
_cell.length_b   1.000
_cell.length_c   1.000
_cell.angle_alpha   90.00
_cell.angle_beta   90.00
_cell.angle_gamma   90.00
#
_symmetry.space_group_name_H-M   'P 1'
#
loop_
_entity.id
_entity.type
_entity.pdbx_description
1 polymer ?
#
loop_
_entity_poly.entity_id
_entity_poly.type
_entity_poly.pdbx_seq_one_letter_code
_entity_poly.pdbx_strand_id
1 'polypeptide(L)'
;RVKGQIQALEEGDMTPEQVQLIADKLNVSESDVTSMNQRMAGHDNSLNAPLRADTEGEWQDWLVDETPDQETQLGESEEFTLRHKMLLAAMKELNERERHILTERRLKDNPSTLEDLSQVYDISRERVRQIEVRAFEKLQKSMRRAAQEMQAKNMEAAAAM
;
A
#
# COMPACT_ATOMS: atom_id res chain seq x y z
N ARG A 1 -7.38 -32.07 -25.74
CA ARG A 1 -7.13 -30.64 -25.41
C ARG A 1 -6.86 -29.92 -26.73
N VAL A 2 -7.48 -28.76 -26.97
CA VAL A 2 -7.49 -28.04 -28.28
C VAL A 2 -6.09 -27.88 -28.90
N LYS A 3 -5.05 -27.63 -28.09
CA LYS A 3 -3.63 -27.60 -28.50
C LYS A 3 -3.14 -28.88 -29.20
N GLY A 4 -3.55 -30.06 -28.71
CA GLY A 4 -3.23 -31.35 -29.32
C GLY A 4 -4.00 -31.67 -30.61
N GLN A 5 -5.10 -30.95 -30.89
CA GLN A 5 -5.82 -31.04 -32.17
C GLN A 5 -5.22 -30.14 -33.26
N ILE A 6 -4.44 -29.13 -32.86
CA ILE A 6 -3.85 -28.12 -33.75
C ILE A 6 -2.37 -28.46 -34.08
N GLN A 7 -1.84 -29.60 -33.57
CA GLN A 7 -0.41 -29.96 -33.69
C GLN A 7 0.55 -28.86 -33.19
N ALA A 8 0.07 -27.90 -32.41
CA ALA A 8 0.88 -26.86 -31.76
C ALA A 8 1.56 -27.42 -30.50
N LEU A 9 2.26 -28.56 -30.65
CA LEU A 9 2.90 -29.30 -29.57
C LEU A 9 4.40 -28.98 -29.48
N GLU A 10 4.77 -27.73 -29.77
CA GLU A 10 6.13 -27.25 -29.59
C GLU A 10 6.24 -26.46 -28.28
N GLU A 11 7.30 -26.75 -27.52
CA GLU A 11 7.73 -26.03 -26.34
C GLU A 11 8.22 -24.64 -26.78
N GLY A 12 7.31 -23.67 -26.84
CA GLY A 12 7.60 -22.31 -27.28
C GLY A 12 6.38 -21.38 -27.33
N ASP A 13 6.62 -20.14 -27.74
CA ASP A 13 5.55 -19.16 -27.99
C ASP A 13 4.72 -19.56 -29.22
N MET A 14 3.40 -19.48 -29.10
CA MET A 14 2.47 -19.78 -30.19
C MET A 14 2.52 -18.68 -31.25
N THR A 15 2.33 -19.05 -32.52
CA THR A 15 2.21 -18.05 -33.59
C THR A 15 0.91 -17.25 -33.44
N PRO A 16 0.85 -15.98 -33.91
CA PRO A 16 -0.36 -15.16 -33.82
C PRO A 16 -1.61 -15.85 -34.42
N GLU A 17 -1.44 -16.61 -35.51
CA GLU A 17 -2.53 -17.36 -36.15
C GLU A 17 -3.09 -18.50 -35.27
N GLN A 18 -2.21 -19.17 -34.50
CA GLN A 18 -2.62 -20.21 -33.55
C GLN A 18 -3.34 -19.62 -32.34
N VAL A 19 -2.87 -18.47 -31.85
CA VAL A 19 -3.50 -17.74 -30.74
C VAL A 19 -4.92 -17.35 -31.11
N GLN A 20 -5.12 -16.78 -32.30
CA GLN A 20 -6.42 -16.35 -32.80
C GLN A 20 -7.40 -17.51 -32.98
N LEU A 21 -6.95 -18.61 -33.58
CA LEU A 21 -7.79 -19.80 -33.77
C LEU A 21 -8.22 -20.47 -32.45
N ILE A 22 -7.36 -20.42 -31.43
CA ILE A 22 -7.67 -20.94 -30.09
C ILE A 22 -8.61 -19.97 -29.35
N ALA A 23 -8.38 -18.66 -29.47
CA ALA A 23 -9.23 -17.62 -28.89
C ALA A 23 -10.67 -17.72 -29.42
N ASP A 24 -10.84 -17.85 -30.74
CA ASP A 24 -12.14 -18.00 -31.40
C ASP A 24 -12.85 -19.30 -30.99
N LYS A 25 -12.09 -20.41 -30.92
CA LYS A 25 -12.66 -21.73 -30.60
C LYS A 25 -13.06 -21.87 -29.13
N LEU A 26 -12.40 -21.14 -28.23
CA LEU A 26 -12.67 -21.14 -26.79
C LEU A 26 -13.45 -19.92 -26.31
N ASN A 27 -13.73 -18.96 -27.20
CA ASN A 27 -14.42 -17.71 -26.92
C ASN A 27 -13.79 -16.93 -25.75
N VAL A 28 -12.47 -16.76 -25.80
CA VAL A 28 -11.63 -16.04 -24.83
C VAL A 28 -10.73 -15.04 -25.55
N SER A 29 -10.09 -14.12 -24.84
CA SER A 29 -9.20 -13.14 -25.47
C SER A 29 -7.87 -13.79 -25.92
N GLU A 30 -7.25 -13.24 -26.96
CA GLU A 30 -5.90 -13.65 -27.41
C GLU A 30 -4.85 -13.48 -26.29
N SER A 31 -5.01 -12.46 -25.43
CA SER A 31 -4.17 -12.26 -24.24
C SER A 31 -4.31 -13.40 -23.22
N ASP A 32 -5.52 -13.90 -22.99
CA ASP A 32 -5.75 -15.02 -22.07
C ASP A 32 -5.13 -16.31 -22.63
N VAL A 33 -5.24 -16.51 -23.95
CA VAL A 33 -4.64 -17.67 -24.63
C VAL A 33 -3.11 -17.64 -24.53
N THR A 34 -2.50 -16.47 -24.72
CA THR A 34 -1.05 -16.28 -24.61
C THR A 34 -0.57 -16.50 -23.17
N SER A 35 -1.24 -15.89 -22.19
CA SER A 35 -0.92 -16.06 -20.77
C SER A 35 -1.05 -17.52 -20.32
N MET A 36 -2.13 -18.19 -20.73
CA MET A 36 -2.34 -19.61 -20.42
C MET A 36 -1.31 -20.50 -21.10
N ASN A 37 -0.90 -20.19 -22.33
CA ASN A 37 0.16 -20.95 -22.99
C ASN A 37 1.50 -20.80 -22.28
N GLN A 38 1.89 -19.60 -21.87
CA GLN A 38 3.13 -19.38 -21.12
C GLN A 38 3.13 -20.14 -19.78
N ARG A 39 2.00 -20.14 -19.06
CA ARG A 39 1.83 -20.91 -17.81
C ARG A 39 1.83 -22.42 -18.02
N MET A 40 1.38 -22.90 -19.17
CA MET A 40 1.33 -24.33 -19.49
C MET A 40 2.60 -24.86 -20.19
N ALA A 41 3.40 -23.98 -20.79
CA ALA A 41 4.63 -24.31 -21.50
C ALA A 41 5.85 -24.36 -20.56
N GLY A 42 5.87 -23.55 -19.50
CA GLY A 42 6.87 -23.65 -18.45
C GLY A 42 6.54 -24.79 -17.50
N HIS A 43 7.28 -25.90 -17.57
CA HIS A 43 7.35 -26.82 -16.44
C HIS A 43 7.99 -26.10 -15.25
N ASP A 44 7.56 -26.41 -14.02
CA ASP A 44 8.22 -25.90 -12.82
C ASP A 44 9.68 -26.37 -12.84
N ASN A 45 10.62 -25.42 -12.85
CA ASN A 45 12.03 -25.72 -12.77
C ASN A 45 12.44 -25.79 -11.30
N SER A 46 13.30 -26.75 -10.97
CA SER A 46 13.87 -26.81 -9.62
C SER A 46 14.64 -25.52 -9.34
N LEU A 47 14.32 -24.86 -8.23
CA LEU A 47 15.06 -23.67 -7.80
C LEU A 47 16.50 -23.99 -7.40
N ASN A 48 16.79 -25.26 -7.07
CA ASN A 48 18.13 -25.76 -6.80
C ASN A 48 18.87 -26.24 -8.05
N ALA A 49 18.28 -26.12 -9.24
CA ALA A 49 19.00 -26.44 -10.46
C ALA A 49 20.10 -25.39 -10.72
N PRO A 50 21.29 -25.80 -11.22
CA PRO A 50 22.33 -24.85 -11.57
C PRO A 50 21.87 -23.97 -12.74
N LEU A 51 22.14 -22.67 -12.66
CA LEU A 51 21.75 -21.69 -13.68
C LEU A 51 22.48 -21.93 -15.02
N ARG A 52 23.73 -22.39 -14.94
CA ARG A 52 24.53 -22.89 -16.07
C ARG A 52 25.32 -24.12 -15.64
N ALA A 53 25.64 -24.99 -16.60
CA ALA A 53 26.37 -26.24 -16.35
C ALA A 53 27.77 -26.07 -15.74
N ASP A 54 28.36 -24.86 -15.80
CA ASP A 54 29.72 -24.54 -15.33
C ASP A 54 29.72 -23.50 -14.19
N THR A 55 28.56 -23.24 -13.58
CA THR A 55 28.44 -22.28 -12.47
C THR A 55 27.83 -22.96 -11.25
N GLU A 56 28.37 -22.68 -10.06
CA GLU A 56 27.83 -23.19 -8.80
C GLU A 56 26.52 -22.50 -8.36
N GLY A 57 26.10 -21.42 -9.04
CA GLY A 57 24.90 -20.67 -8.67
C GLY A 57 23.60 -21.38 -9.05
N GLU A 58 22.70 -21.50 -8.08
CA GLU A 58 21.35 -22.05 -8.24
C GLU A 58 20.35 -20.93 -8.60
N TRP A 59 19.17 -21.28 -9.12
CA TRP A 59 18.12 -20.28 -9.42
C TRP A 59 17.64 -19.53 -8.17
N GLN A 60 17.59 -20.20 -7.01
CA GLN A 60 17.17 -19.58 -5.76
C GLN A 60 18.11 -18.44 -5.30
N ASP A 61 19.39 -18.49 -5.65
CA ASP A 61 20.39 -17.49 -5.21
C ASP A 61 20.15 -16.12 -5.87
N TRP A 62 19.40 -16.08 -6.97
CA TRP A 62 19.04 -14.87 -7.71
C TRP A 62 17.65 -14.35 -7.37
N LEU A 63 16.89 -15.07 -6.55
CA LEU A 63 15.58 -14.61 -6.10
C LEU A 63 15.77 -13.50 -5.07
N VAL A 64 15.39 -12.29 -5.45
CA VAL A 64 15.40 -11.14 -4.55
C VAL A 64 14.15 -11.18 -3.69
N ASP A 65 14.33 -11.02 -2.39
CA ASP A 65 13.22 -10.75 -1.49
C ASP A 65 12.76 -9.30 -1.67
N GLU A 66 11.49 -9.10 -2.00
CA GLU A 66 10.88 -7.78 -2.16
C GLU A 66 10.45 -7.18 -0.81
N THR A 67 10.65 -7.90 0.31
CA THR A 67 10.40 -7.33 1.62
C THR A 67 11.37 -6.18 1.93
N PRO A 68 10.90 -5.12 2.60
CA PRO A 68 11.79 -4.02 2.99
C PRO A 68 12.90 -4.53 3.91
N ASP A 69 14.10 -3.96 3.80
CA ASP A 69 15.20 -4.31 4.70
C ASP A 69 14.91 -3.92 6.17
N GLN A 70 15.72 -4.45 7.08
CA GLN A 70 15.52 -4.25 8.53
C GLN A 70 15.65 -2.78 8.95
N GLU A 71 16.53 -2.01 8.31
CA GLU A 71 16.74 -0.60 8.61
C GLU A 71 15.50 0.22 8.21
N THR A 72 14.95 -0.08 7.04
CA THR A 72 13.72 0.52 6.50
C THR A 72 12.54 0.18 7.40
N GLN A 73 12.35 -1.10 7.76
CA GLN A 73 11.27 -1.50 8.66
C GLN A 73 11.37 -0.83 10.03
N LEU A 74 12.58 -0.77 10.61
CA LEU A 74 12.79 -0.11 11.89
C LEU A 74 12.53 1.39 11.80
N GLY A 75 13.06 2.05 10.77
CA GLY A 75 12.87 3.48 10.52
C GLY A 75 11.39 3.85 10.37
N GLU A 76 10.63 3.08 9.59
CA GLU A 76 9.18 3.28 9.43
C GLU A 76 8.41 3.09 10.74
N SER A 77 8.77 2.06 11.54
CA SER A 77 8.13 1.77 12.83
C SER A 77 8.40 2.85 13.88
N GLU A 78 9.64 3.32 13.96
CA GLU A 78 10.04 4.43 14.84
C GLU A 78 9.37 5.73 14.41
N GLU A 79 9.40 6.05 13.11
CA GLU A 79 8.73 7.22 12.56
C GLU A 79 7.22 7.20 12.81
N PHE A 80 6.57 6.06 12.59
CA PHE A 80 5.15 5.87 12.87
C PHE A 80 4.83 6.11 14.35
N THR A 81 5.58 5.46 15.25
CA THR A 81 5.43 5.61 16.70
C THR A 81 5.55 7.07 17.12
N LEU A 82 6.50 7.78 16.52
CA LEU A 82 6.79 9.17 16.82
C LEU A 82 5.66 10.09 16.33
N ARG A 83 5.27 9.98 15.05
CA ARG A 83 4.14 10.71 14.47
C ARG A 83 2.85 10.45 15.24
N HIS A 84 2.63 9.21 15.67
CA HIS A 84 1.46 8.85 16.47
C HIS A 84 1.46 9.51 17.85
N LYS A 85 2.60 9.51 18.56
CA LYS A 85 2.75 10.23 19.83
C LYS A 85 2.48 11.73 19.68
N MET A 86 3.00 12.34 18.61
CA MET A 86 2.74 13.76 18.32
C MET A 86 1.24 14.03 18.08
N LEU A 87 0.58 13.16 17.32
CA LEU A 87 -0.85 13.26 17.06
C LEU A 87 -1.66 13.17 18.36
N LEU A 88 -1.34 12.20 19.23
CA LEU A 88 -2.02 12.06 20.52
C LEU A 88 -1.80 13.27 21.44
N ALA A 89 -0.62 13.87 21.42
CA ALA A 89 -0.35 15.12 22.14
C ALA A 89 -1.17 16.29 21.56
N ALA A 90 -1.17 16.45 20.24
CA ALA A 90 -1.95 17.49 19.55
C ALA A 90 -3.46 17.34 19.79
N MET A 91 -3.97 16.11 19.82
CA MET A 91 -5.39 15.82 20.12
C MET A 91 -5.81 16.23 21.54
N LYS A 92 -4.87 16.32 22.49
CA LYS A 92 -5.14 16.81 23.85
C LYS A 92 -5.28 18.33 23.94
N GLU A 93 -4.75 19.07 22.96
CA GLU A 93 -4.93 20.54 22.88
C GLU A 93 -6.32 20.94 22.36
N LEU A 94 -7.04 20.01 21.73
CA LEU A 94 -8.41 20.21 21.29
C LEU A 94 -9.38 20.11 22.47
N ASN A 95 -10.39 20.98 22.47
CA ASN A 95 -11.48 20.86 23.42
C ASN A 95 -12.28 19.57 23.15
N GLU A 96 -12.99 19.05 24.17
CA GLU A 96 -13.76 17.80 24.07
C GLU A 96 -14.63 17.71 22.81
N ARG A 97 -15.38 18.79 22.55
CA ARG A 97 -16.27 18.92 21.40
C ARG A 97 -15.54 18.96 20.06
N GLU A 98 -14.39 19.65 20.00
CA GLU A 98 -13.55 19.69 18.80
C GLU A 98 -12.96 18.31 18.51
N ARG A 99 -12.44 17.64 19.54
CA ARG A 99 -11.86 16.31 19.47
C ARG A 99 -12.88 15.27 19.02
N HIS A 100 -14.08 15.28 19.59
CA HIS A 100 -15.13 14.34 19.24
C HIS A 100 -15.61 14.53 17.78
N ILE A 101 -15.89 15.76 17.36
CA ILE A 101 -16.29 16.06 15.97
C ILE A 101 -15.21 15.60 14.98
N LEU A 102 -13.93 15.89 15.26
CA LEU A 102 -12.82 15.48 14.39
C LEU A 102 -12.68 13.95 14.34
N THR A 103 -12.83 13.28 15.48
CA THR A 103 -12.73 11.82 15.58
C THR A 103 -13.82 11.13 14.78
N GLU A 104 -15.07 11.52 15.00
CA GLU A 104 -16.23 10.96 14.30
C GLU A 104 -16.21 11.20 12.80
N ARG A 105 -15.58 12.28 12.32
CA ARG A 105 -15.53 12.63 10.89
C ARG A 105 -14.31 12.09 10.14
N ARG A 106 -13.18 11.87 10.82
CA ARG A 106 -11.88 11.61 10.15
C ARG A 106 -11.13 10.38 10.63
N LEU A 107 -11.36 9.94 11.86
CA LEU A 107 -10.57 8.87 12.51
C LEU A 107 -11.36 7.57 12.67
N LYS A 108 -12.62 7.55 12.23
CA LYS A 108 -13.51 6.39 12.31
C LYS A 108 -13.70 5.80 10.91
N ASP A 109 -13.70 4.48 10.80
CA ASP A 109 -13.83 3.77 9.51
C ASP A 109 -15.10 4.17 8.76
N ASN A 110 -16.20 4.33 9.51
CA ASN A 110 -17.47 4.84 9.01
C ASN A 110 -17.71 6.23 9.59
N PRO A 111 -17.31 7.30 8.86
CA PRO A 111 -17.38 8.65 9.39
C PRO A 111 -18.82 9.17 9.48
N SER A 112 -19.18 9.72 10.63
CA SER A 112 -20.49 10.34 10.86
C SER A 112 -20.70 11.54 9.93
N THR A 113 -21.95 11.82 9.55
CA THR A 113 -22.26 12.96 8.69
C THR A 113 -22.35 14.26 9.50
N LEU A 114 -22.34 15.41 8.79
CA LEU A 114 -22.59 16.71 9.44
C LEU A 114 -24.00 16.79 10.04
N GLU A 115 -24.95 16.04 9.49
CA GLU A 115 -26.34 16.02 9.95
C GLU A 115 -26.44 15.27 11.28
N ASP A 116 -25.84 14.08 11.37
CA ASP A 116 -25.82 13.28 12.61
C ASP A 116 -25.19 14.08 13.76
N LEU A 117 -24.05 14.72 13.51
CA LEU A 117 -23.37 15.56 14.51
C LEU A 117 -24.12 16.85 14.84
N SER A 118 -24.90 17.39 13.90
CA SER A 118 -25.74 18.57 14.13
C SER A 118 -26.86 18.26 15.12
N GLN A 119 -27.45 17.07 15.03
CA GLN A 119 -28.48 16.58 15.95
C GLN A 119 -27.90 16.29 17.34
N VAL A 120 -26.72 15.66 17.42
CA VAL A 120 -26.05 15.34 18.69
C VAL A 120 -25.71 16.58 19.51
N TYR A 121 -25.27 17.66 18.86
CA TYR A 121 -24.85 18.89 19.53
C TYR A 121 -25.90 20.00 19.53
N ASP A 122 -27.06 19.77 18.95
CA ASP A 122 -28.15 20.76 18.77
C ASP A 122 -27.65 22.09 18.17
N ILE A 123 -26.94 21.99 17.04
CA ILE A 123 -26.39 23.13 16.31
C ILE A 123 -26.61 22.98 14.80
N SER A 124 -26.43 24.05 14.03
CA SER A 124 -26.50 23.94 12.57
C SER A 124 -25.37 23.10 11.97
N ARG A 125 -25.64 22.47 10.82
CA ARG A 125 -24.64 21.74 10.02
C ARG A 125 -23.41 22.59 9.70
N GLU A 126 -23.63 23.85 9.36
CA GLU A 126 -22.55 24.81 9.08
C GLU A 126 -21.72 25.10 10.34
N ARG A 127 -22.35 25.13 11.52
CA ARG A 127 -21.62 25.28 12.78
C ARG A 127 -20.75 24.07 13.10
N VAL A 128 -21.20 22.84 12.83
CA VAL A 128 -20.37 21.63 12.94
C VAL A 128 -19.15 21.75 12.01
N ARG A 129 -19.37 22.14 10.74
CA ARG A 129 -18.29 22.32 9.75
C ARG A 129 -17.25 23.34 10.21
N GLN A 130 -17.68 24.48 10.73
CA GLN A 130 -16.76 25.50 11.26
C GLN A 130 -15.90 24.97 12.41
N ILE A 131 -16.49 24.15 13.29
CA ILE A 131 -15.76 23.54 14.41
C ILE A 131 -14.77 22.50 13.90
N GLU A 132 -15.16 21.67 12.92
CA GLU A 132 -14.26 20.71 12.26
C GLU A 132 -13.05 21.42 11.66
N VAL A 133 -13.25 22.48 10.88
CA VAL A 133 -12.16 23.23 10.23
C VAL A 133 -11.23 23.85 11.26
N ARG A 134 -11.78 24.50 12.30
CA ARG A 134 -10.96 25.11 13.37
C ARG A 134 -10.17 24.06 14.16
N ALA A 135 -10.78 22.93 14.46
CA ALA A 135 -10.11 21.82 15.13
C ALA A 135 -8.96 21.28 14.27
N PHE A 136 -9.19 21.11 12.97
CA PHE A 136 -8.16 20.66 12.03
C PHE A 136 -7.00 21.65 11.93
N GLU A 137 -7.28 22.96 11.83
CA GLU A 137 -6.25 24.00 11.80
C GLU A 137 -5.42 24.02 13.09
N LYS A 138 -6.05 23.87 14.26
CA LYS A 138 -5.34 23.76 15.55
C LYS A 138 -4.44 22.54 15.59
N LEU A 139 -4.95 21.38 15.17
CA LEU A 139 -4.18 20.14 15.12
C LEU A 139 -2.98 20.27 14.17
N GLN A 140 -3.18 20.86 12.99
CA GLN A 140 -2.11 21.08 12.02
C GLN A 140 -1.02 22.00 12.60
N LYS A 141 -1.39 23.07 13.31
CA LYS A 141 -0.44 23.97 13.97
C LYS A 141 0.35 23.26 15.07
N SER A 142 -0.32 22.48 15.93
CA SER A 142 0.33 21.72 17.00
C SER A 142 1.30 20.67 16.42
N MET A 143 0.89 19.93 15.38
CA MET A 143 1.75 18.97 14.69
C MET A 143 2.99 19.62 14.06
N ARG A 144 2.85 20.77 13.40
CA ARG A 144 3.99 21.53 12.83
C ARG A 144 4.96 21.99 13.90
N ARG A 145 4.45 22.52 15.02
CA ARG A 145 5.28 22.92 16.17
C ARG A 145 6.04 21.71 16.73
N ALA A 146 5.35 20.60 16.99
CA ALA A 146 5.98 19.39 17.52
C ALA A 146 7.06 18.83 16.56
N ALA A 147 6.85 18.93 15.25
CA ALA A 147 7.82 18.51 14.25
C ALA A 147 9.09 19.38 14.28
N GLN A 148 8.93 20.70 14.37
CA GLN A 148 10.04 21.65 14.48
C GLN A 148 10.85 21.44 15.76
N GLU A 149 10.18 21.22 16.89
CA GLU A 149 10.84 20.95 18.18
C GLU A 149 11.67 19.66 18.13
N MET A 150 11.19 18.62 17.45
CA MET A 150 11.96 17.40 17.26
C MET A 150 13.17 17.59 16.34
N GLN A 151 12.99 18.31 15.23
CA GLN A 151 14.12 18.61 14.34
C GLN A 151 15.22 19.36 15.08
N ALA A 152 14.86 20.34 15.93
CA ALA A 152 15.82 21.03 16.78
C ALA A 152 16.53 20.07 17.75
N LYS A 153 15.79 19.20 18.46
CA LYS A 153 16.37 18.20 19.37
C LYS A 153 17.32 17.23 18.67
N ASN A 154 16.97 16.78 17.47
CA ASN A 154 17.81 15.87 16.70
C ASN A 154 19.09 16.56 16.22
N MET A 155 19.02 17.85 15.84
CA MET A 155 20.20 18.64 15.50
C MET A 155 21.12 18.87 16.71
N GLU A 156 20.56 19.16 17.88
CA GLU A 156 21.33 19.31 19.12
C GLU A 156 22.01 17.99 19.54
N ALA A 157 21.30 16.87 19.45
CA ALA A 157 21.86 15.56 19.75
C ALA A 157 22.99 15.17 18.79
N ALA A 158 22.86 15.50 17.50
CA ALA A 158 23.90 15.27 16.51
C ALA A 158 25.14 16.17 16.71
N ALA A 159 24.96 17.39 17.22
CA ALA A 159 26.07 18.31 17.51
C ALA A 159 26.82 17.97 18.82
N ALA A 160 26.22 17.16 19.70
CA ALA A 160 26.80 16.73 20.97
C ALA A 160 27.56 15.39 20.89
N MET A 161 27.50 14.70 19.75
CA MET A 161 28.30 13.50 19.43
C MET A 161 29.56 13.88 18.66
#